data_AF-A0A5N6KKX9-F1
#
_entry.id   AF-A0A5N6KKX9-F1
#
_cell.length_a   1.000
_cell.length_b   1.000
_cell.length_c   1.000
_cell.angle_alpha   90.00
_cell.angle_beta   90.00
_cell.angle_gamma   90.00
#
_symmetry.space_group_name_H-M   'P 1'
#
loop_
_entity.id
_entity.type
_entity.pdbx_description
1 polymer ?
#
loop_
_entity_poly.entity_id
_entity_poly.type
_entity_poly.pdbx_seq_one_letter_code
_entity_poly.pdbx_strand_id
1 'polypeptide(L)'
;MGKNINRKGQAVQAPKLSAESQEDVDKQKDAFAEQNVQLAEQRFLTYQRQLVKQRQLAKKRRDSGVKAANKAIKNRALEFDFSVLPQHPNLIINKTKDNVQMSIDLNFFQSASAPSMESLLAAIPKYAEIITNLNVIVMIKAPKHHYNVATYNSRARNITKLIDVMNDFRIYQMELIASLDSHKHFEQLKLAAGAYGLNFHKWTLAYKIPGIDTKWQVRIGSSYERRLRGVYNAEFITQH
;
A
#
# COMPACT_ATOMS: atom_id res chain seq x y z
N MET A 1 -21.93 -39.79 -108.50
CA MET A 1 -23.32 -39.28 -108.56
C MET A 1 -23.87 -39.34 -107.13
N GLY A 2 -24.41 -38.31 -106.49
CA GLY A 2 -24.79 -36.97 -106.91
C GLY A 2 -24.75 -35.96 -105.75
N LYS A 3 -24.81 -34.70 -106.19
CA LYS A 3 -25.06 -33.41 -105.51
C LYS A 3 -26.24 -33.46 -104.51
N ASN A 4 -26.52 -32.53 -103.59
CA ASN A 4 -25.93 -31.31 -102.99
C ASN A 4 -27.10 -30.66 -102.17
N ILE A 5 -26.80 -29.76 -101.23
CA ILE A 5 -27.66 -28.69 -100.62
C ILE A 5 -28.86 -29.13 -99.72
N ASN A 6 -29.28 -28.52 -98.60
CA ASN A 6 -29.03 -27.20 -97.98
C ASN A 6 -29.55 -27.10 -96.51
N ARG A 7 -28.92 -26.22 -95.72
CA ARG A 7 -29.45 -25.29 -94.68
C ARG A 7 -30.41 -25.76 -93.58
N LYS A 8 -29.97 -25.59 -92.32
CA LYS A 8 -30.37 -24.53 -91.34
C LYS A 8 -29.60 -24.83 -90.05
N GLY A 9 -28.65 -23.99 -89.62
CA GLY A 9 -29.00 -22.77 -88.90
C GLY A 9 -29.57 -23.08 -87.52
N GLN A 10 -28.88 -23.85 -86.68
CA GLN A 10 -29.18 -23.94 -85.25
C GLN A 10 -28.15 -23.14 -84.48
N ALA A 11 -28.58 -21.97 -84.01
CA ALA A 11 -27.88 -21.22 -82.99
C ALA A 11 -27.77 -22.12 -81.75
N VAL A 12 -26.54 -22.40 -81.32
CA VAL A 12 -26.26 -22.93 -80.00
C VAL A 12 -26.70 -21.87 -79.01
N GLN A 13 -27.88 -22.04 -78.42
CA GLN A 13 -28.28 -21.27 -77.26
C GLN A 13 -27.29 -21.64 -76.15
N ALA A 14 -26.36 -20.73 -75.88
CA ALA A 14 -25.69 -20.70 -74.60
C ALA A 14 -26.78 -20.73 -73.51
N PRO A 15 -26.64 -21.57 -72.46
CA PRO A 15 -27.56 -21.51 -71.35
C PRO A 15 -27.52 -20.07 -70.83
N LYS A 16 -28.66 -19.37 -70.89
CA LYS A 16 -28.86 -18.17 -70.11
C LYS A 16 -28.65 -18.58 -68.66
N LEU A 17 -27.49 -18.25 -68.08
CA LEU A 17 -27.37 -18.16 -66.63
C LEU A 17 -28.45 -17.18 -66.20
N SER A 18 -29.48 -17.68 -65.54
CA SER A 18 -30.51 -16.88 -64.93
C SER A 18 -29.85 -16.01 -63.86
N ALA A 19 -30.13 -14.70 -63.90
CA ALA A 19 -29.71 -13.74 -62.89
C ALA A 19 -30.19 -14.10 -61.47
N GLU A 20 -31.16 -15.02 -61.34
CA GLU A 20 -31.63 -15.61 -60.08
C GLU A 20 -30.54 -16.42 -59.35
N SER A 21 -29.53 -16.94 -60.06
CA SER A 21 -28.46 -17.73 -59.45
C SER A 21 -27.36 -16.91 -58.75
N GLN A 22 -27.28 -15.60 -59.04
CA GLN A 22 -26.25 -14.72 -58.49
C GLN A 22 -26.68 -14.02 -57.19
N GLU A 23 -27.97 -13.67 -57.09
CA GLU A 23 -28.55 -13.03 -55.90
C GLU A 23 -28.60 -13.99 -54.70
N ASP A 24 -28.82 -15.28 -54.93
CA ASP A 24 -28.78 -16.33 -53.90
C ASP A 24 -27.35 -16.63 -53.42
N VAL A 25 -26.35 -16.51 -54.31
CA VAL A 25 -24.93 -16.69 -53.97
C VAL A 25 -24.39 -15.52 -53.16
N ASP A 26 -24.81 -14.29 -53.47
CA ASP A 26 -24.40 -13.11 -52.70
C ASP A 26 -25.09 -13.08 -51.32
N LYS A 27 -26.38 -13.44 -51.21
CA LYS A 27 -27.05 -13.63 -49.91
C LYS A 27 -26.40 -14.73 -49.05
N GLN A 28 -25.94 -15.83 -49.66
CA GLN A 28 -25.20 -16.87 -48.95
C GLN A 28 -23.81 -16.41 -48.48
N LYS A 29 -23.10 -15.60 -49.27
CA LYS A 29 -21.80 -15.02 -48.87
C LYS A 29 -21.95 -14.04 -47.71
N ASP A 30 -22.98 -13.20 -47.74
CA ASP A 30 -23.26 -12.24 -46.67
C ASP A 30 -23.65 -12.96 -45.37
N ALA A 31 -24.50 -13.98 -45.45
CA ALA A 31 -24.82 -14.83 -44.30
C ALA A 31 -23.59 -15.54 -43.72
N PHE A 32 -22.67 -16.01 -44.57
CA PHE A 32 -21.43 -16.66 -44.15
C PHE A 32 -20.45 -15.64 -43.51
N ALA A 33 -20.41 -14.41 -44.02
CA ALA A 33 -19.62 -13.33 -43.45
C ALA A 33 -20.16 -12.92 -42.06
N GLU A 34 -21.47 -12.74 -41.91
CA GLU A 34 -22.10 -12.43 -40.61
C GLU A 34 -21.87 -13.53 -39.58
N GLN A 35 -21.97 -14.80 -39.98
CA GLN A 35 -21.74 -15.94 -39.09
C GLN A 35 -20.27 -15.99 -38.61
N ASN A 36 -19.32 -15.65 -39.48
CA ASN A 36 -17.91 -15.54 -39.10
C ASN A 36 -17.62 -14.36 -38.17
N VAL A 37 -18.29 -13.22 -38.36
CA VAL A 37 -18.20 -12.06 -37.45
C VAL A 37 -18.74 -12.42 -36.07
N GLN A 38 -19.93 -13.02 -35.99
CA GLN A 38 -20.51 -13.47 -34.70
C GLN A 38 -19.60 -14.49 -33.99
N LEU A 39 -19.00 -15.42 -34.73
CA LEU A 39 -18.07 -16.40 -34.17
C LEU A 39 -16.79 -15.72 -33.63
N ALA A 40 -16.28 -14.72 -34.34
CA ALA A 40 -15.13 -13.93 -33.90
C ALA A 40 -15.44 -13.14 -32.62
N GLU A 41 -16.62 -12.52 -32.52
CA GLU A 41 -17.07 -11.83 -31.32
C GLU A 41 -17.24 -12.78 -30.13
N GLN A 42 -17.85 -13.95 -30.32
CA GLN A 42 -17.96 -14.96 -29.27
C GLN A 42 -16.59 -15.44 -28.78
N ARG A 43 -15.63 -15.65 -29.70
CA ARG A 43 -14.24 -16.00 -29.34
C ARG A 43 -13.56 -14.89 -28.56
N PHE A 44 -13.73 -13.64 -28.98
CA PHE A 44 -13.20 -12.47 -28.29
C PHE A 44 -13.75 -12.34 -26.87
N LEU A 45 -15.08 -12.44 -26.70
CA LEU A 45 -15.73 -12.40 -25.38
C LEU A 45 -15.28 -13.56 -24.49
N THR A 46 -15.13 -14.75 -25.05
CA THR A 46 -14.63 -15.93 -24.33
C THR A 46 -13.20 -15.74 -23.85
N TYR A 47 -12.34 -15.18 -24.71
CA TYR A 47 -10.96 -14.84 -24.37
C TYR A 47 -10.88 -13.79 -23.26
N GLN A 48 -11.67 -12.72 -23.33
CA GLN A 48 -11.75 -11.70 -22.28
C GLN A 48 -12.18 -12.30 -20.94
N ARG A 49 -13.21 -13.17 -20.94
CA ARG A 49 -13.65 -13.88 -19.72
C ARG A 49 -12.55 -14.77 -19.14
N GLN A 50 -11.79 -15.47 -19.98
CA GLN A 50 -10.66 -16.28 -19.54
C GLN A 50 -9.55 -15.42 -18.92
N LEU A 51 -9.19 -14.30 -19.53
CA LEU A 51 -8.19 -13.37 -18.98
C LEU A 51 -8.60 -12.83 -17.61
N VAL A 52 -9.86 -12.42 -17.44
CA VAL A 52 -10.36 -11.94 -16.15
C VAL A 52 -10.30 -13.05 -15.09
N LYS A 53 -10.72 -14.28 -15.43
CA LYS A 53 -10.63 -15.44 -14.52
C LYS A 53 -9.17 -15.74 -14.13
N GLN A 54 -8.24 -15.73 -15.08
CA GLN A 54 -6.81 -15.95 -14.80
C GLN A 54 -6.25 -14.85 -13.89
N ARG A 55 -6.58 -13.57 -14.13
CA ARG A 55 -6.18 -12.46 -13.27
C ARG A 55 -6.73 -12.61 -11.84
N GLN A 56 -8.00 -13.01 -11.69
CA GLN A 56 -8.60 -13.27 -10.39
C GLN A 56 -7.94 -14.44 -9.66
N LEU A 57 -7.65 -15.54 -10.35
CA LEU A 57 -6.95 -16.70 -9.78
C LEU A 57 -5.52 -16.34 -9.36
N ALA A 58 -4.78 -15.61 -10.20
CA ALA A 58 -3.44 -15.13 -9.88
C ALA A 58 -3.45 -14.20 -8.65
N LYS A 59 -4.42 -13.29 -8.57
CA LYS A 59 -4.63 -12.43 -7.40
C LYS A 59 -4.92 -13.26 -6.14
N LYS A 60 -5.86 -14.21 -6.21
CA LYS A 60 -6.17 -15.11 -5.08
C LYS A 60 -4.96 -15.91 -4.61
N ARG A 61 -4.15 -16.44 -5.53
CA ARG A 61 -2.91 -17.19 -5.21
C ARG A 61 -1.87 -16.31 -4.53
N ARG A 62 -1.67 -15.08 -5.02
CA ARG A 62 -0.79 -14.09 -4.38
C ARG A 62 -1.31 -13.75 -2.97
N ASP A 63 -2.60 -13.45 -2.84
CA ASP A 63 -3.21 -13.10 -1.55
C ASP A 63 -3.11 -14.26 -0.54
N SER A 64 -3.31 -15.51 -0.97
CA SER A 64 -3.14 -16.68 -0.10
C SER A 64 -1.68 -16.89 0.30
N GLY A 65 -0.74 -16.70 -0.62
CA GLY A 65 0.70 -16.80 -0.33
C GLY A 65 1.15 -15.77 0.70
N VAL A 66 0.72 -14.50 0.52
CA VAL A 66 1.01 -13.41 1.48
C VAL A 66 0.40 -13.71 2.86
N LYS A 67 -0.84 -14.21 2.91
CA LYS A 67 -1.49 -14.60 4.17
C LYS A 67 -0.72 -15.71 4.89
N ALA A 68 -0.28 -16.74 4.17
CA ALA A 68 0.49 -17.84 4.74
C ALA A 68 1.85 -17.38 5.28
N ALA A 69 2.58 -16.57 4.51
CA ALA A 69 3.85 -15.99 4.93
C ALA A 69 3.69 -15.11 6.19
N ASN A 70 2.68 -14.25 6.21
CA ASN A 70 2.38 -13.40 7.38
C ASN A 70 2.03 -14.23 8.61
N LYS A 71 1.31 -15.35 8.45
CA LYS A 71 1.00 -16.26 9.56
C LYS A 71 2.26 -16.92 10.10
N ALA A 72 3.17 -17.38 9.24
CA ALA A 72 4.43 -17.99 9.66
C ALA A 72 5.33 -16.99 10.42
N ILE A 73 5.45 -15.77 9.90
CA ILE A 73 6.16 -14.67 10.57
C ILE A 73 5.59 -14.39 11.95
N LYS A 74 4.26 -14.29 12.03
CA LYS A 74 3.55 -14.02 13.28
C LYS A 74 3.79 -15.12 14.31
N ASN A 75 3.70 -16.39 13.90
CA ASN A 75 3.96 -17.53 14.79
C ASN A 75 5.40 -17.51 15.29
N ARG A 76 6.39 -17.25 14.41
CA ARG A 76 7.79 -17.11 14.81
C ARG A 76 7.98 -16.03 15.87
N ALA A 77 7.37 -14.86 15.69
CA ALA A 77 7.43 -13.78 16.69
C ALA A 77 6.73 -14.15 18.00
N LEU A 78 5.63 -14.92 17.95
CA LEU A 78 4.91 -15.41 19.12
C LEU A 78 5.66 -16.51 19.88
N GLU A 79 6.58 -17.23 19.24
CA GLU A 79 7.41 -18.24 19.89
C GLU A 79 8.75 -17.66 20.36
N PHE A 80 9.20 -16.55 19.77
CA PHE A 80 10.47 -15.94 20.09
C PHE A 80 10.51 -15.38 21.52
N ASP A 81 11.65 -15.57 22.18
CA ASP A 81 11.98 -14.98 23.48
C ASP A 81 12.70 -13.64 23.28
N PHE A 82 11.98 -12.53 23.48
CA PHE A 82 12.52 -11.18 23.32
C PHE A 82 13.49 -10.76 24.41
N SER A 83 13.65 -11.53 25.49
CA SER A 83 14.59 -11.20 26.57
C SER A 83 16.05 -11.31 26.13
N VAL A 84 16.33 -12.09 25.08
CA VAL A 84 17.69 -12.26 24.53
C VAL A 84 18.16 -11.10 23.66
N LEU A 85 17.27 -10.17 23.32
CA LEU A 85 17.61 -8.96 22.57
C LEU A 85 18.04 -7.82 23.49
N PRO A 86 18.78 -6.81 22.98
CA PRO A 86 19.15 -5.63 23.76
C PRO A 86 17.90 -4.90 24.29
N GLN A 87 17.74 -4.90 25.61
CA GLN A 87 16.64 -4.19 26.26
C GLN A 87 16.92 -2.69 26.33
N HIS A 88 15.87 -1.88 26.19
CA HIS A 88 15.97 -0.44 26.35
C HIS A 88 14.74 0.10 27.11
N PRO A 89 14.89 1.02 28.09
CA PRO A 89 13.75 1.43 28.92
C PRO A 89 12.61 2.11 28.16
N ASN A 90 12.92 2.74 27.03
CA ASN A 90 11.90 3.34 26.15
C ASN A 90 11.31 2.36 25.14
N LEU A 91 11.74 1.09 25.11
CA LEU A 91 11.30 0.08 24.17
C LEU A 91 10.60 -1.05 24.94
N ILE A 92 9.33 -1.30 24.62
CA ILE A 92 8.52 -2.32 25.28
C ILE A 92 7.94 -3.25 24.23
N ILE A 93 8.11 -4.56 24.43
CA ILE A 93 7.47 -5.59 23.61
C ILE A 93 6.27 -6.15 24.38
N ASN A 94 5.07 -5.84 23.88
CA ASN A 94 3.82 -6.39 24.40
C ASN A 94 3.46 -7.64 23.60
N LYS A 95 3.56 -8.79 24.25
CA LYS A 95 3.24 -10.10 23.67
C LYS A 95 1.93 -10.60 24.26
N THR A 96 0.94 -10.83 23.41
CA THR A 96 -0.31 -11.50 23.76
C THR A 96 -0.36 -12.87 23.09
N LYS A 97 -1.39 -13.68 23.39
CA LYS A 97 -1.57 -15.00 22.77
C LYS A 97 -1.58 -14.94 21.24
N ASP A 98 -2.12 -13.85 20.69
CA ASP A 98 -2.37 -13.72 19.26
C ASP A 98 -1.67 -12.51 18.64
N ASN A 99 -0.81 -11.77 19.36
CA ASN A 99 -0.13 -10.63 18.78
C ASN A 99 1.19 -10.29 19.47
N VAL A 100 2.07 -9.64 18.71
CA VAL A 100 3.24 -8.94 19.25
C VAL A 100 3.13 -7.48 18.83
N GLN A 101 3.34 -6.57 19.76
CA GLN A 101 3.34 -5.14 19.51
C GLN A 101 4.60 -4.53 20.12
N MET A 102 5.27 -3.68 19.35
CA MET A 102 6.37 -2.85 19.84
C MET A 102 5.82 -1.49 20.24
N SER A 103 6.20 -1.02 21.42
CA SER A 103 5.88 0.33 21.89
C SER A 103 7.19 1.07 22.19
N ILE A 104 7.28 2.31 21.70
CA ILE A 104 8.41 3.20 21.95
C ILE A 104 7.88 4.42 22.69
N ASP A 105 8.33 4.67 23.92
CA ASP A 105 7.90 5.82 24.74
C ASP A 105 9.00 6.88 24.82
N LEU A 106 8.84 7.97 24.07
CA LEU A 106 9.77 9.08 24.04
C LEU A 106 9.29 10.20 24.96
N ASN A 107 9.92 10.30 26.13
CA ASN A 107 9.62 11.33 27.11
C ASN A 107 10.65 12.48 27.09
N PHE A 108 10.34 13.56 26.37
CA PHE A 108 11.19 14.75 26.28
C PHE A 108 11.02 15.75 27.43
N PHE A 109 10.27 15.39 28.48
CA PHE A 109 10.27 16.12 29.75
C PHE A 109 11.44 15.72 30.65
N GLN A 110 12.02 14.54 30.44
CA GLN A 110 13.12 14.04 31.26
C GLN A 110 14.46 14.72 30.93
N SER A 111 15.29 14.92 31.95
CA SER A 111 16.61 15.55 31.87
C SER A 111 17.69 14.57 31.38
N ALA A 112 18.97 14.99 31.44
CA ALA A 112 20.16 14.28 30.94
C ALA A 112 20.37 12.84 31.44
N SER A 113 19.60 12.35 32.40
CA SER A 113 19.60 10.95 32.87
C SER A 113 18.70 10.02 32.06
N ALA A 114 18.01 10.52 31.02
CA ALA A 114 17.23 9.69 30.13
C ALA A 114 18.15 8.72 29.35
N PRO A 115 17.73 7.45 29.16
CA PRO A 115 18.46 6.50 28.31
C PRO A 115 18.77 7.09 26.93
N SER A 116 19.98 6.82 26.43
CA SER A 116 20.45 7.51 25.23
C SER A 116 19.63 7.11 24.00
N MET A 117 19.22 8.11 23.20
CA MET A 117 18.54 7.86 21.93
C MET A 117 19.39 6.98 21.01
N GLU A 118 20.71 7.12 21.06
CA GLU A 118 21.64 6.30 20.31
C GLU A 118 21.51 4.80 20.65
N SER A 119 21.44 4.46 21.95
CA SER A 119 21.24 3.08 22.37
C SER A 119 19.88 2.52 21.93
N LEU A 120 18.82 3.34 21.97
CA LEU A 120 17.51 2.96 21.43
C LEU A 120 17.58 2.67 19.93
N LEU A 121 18.20 3.58 19.15
CA LEU A 121 18.35 3.43 17.70
C LEU A 121 19.21 2.22 17.32
N ALA A 122 20.17 1.83 18.16
CA ALA A 122 20.96 0.61 17.97
C ALA A 122 20.19 -0.67 18.36
N ALA A 123 19.32 -0.59 19.37
CA ALA A 123 18.53 -1.73 19.83
C ALA A 123 17.40 -2.09 18.86
N ILE A 124 16.64 -1.09 18.37
CA ILE A 124 15.45 -1.31 17.54
C ILE A 124 15.73 -2.25 16.35
N PRO A 125 16.78 -2.06 15.51
CA PRO A 125 17.06 -2.92 14.35
C PRO A 125 17.17 -4.42 14.68
N LYS A 126 17.61 -4.78 15.89
CA LYS A 126 17.71 -6.19 16.32
C LYS A 126 16.35 -6.87 16.47
N TYR A 127 15.29 -6.10 16.65
CA TYR A 127 13.92 -6.60 16.67
C TYR A 127 13.34 -6.76 15.25
N ALA A 128 13.82 -5.98 14.27
CA ALA A 128 13.32 -5.98 12.89
C ALA A 128 13.48 -7.35 12.21
N GLU A 129 14.59 -8.04 12.49
CA GLU A 129 14.93 -9.34 11.91
C GLU A 129 13.93 -10.44 12.30
N ILE A 130 13.25 -10.25 13.44
CA ILE A 130 12.36 -11.23 14.04
C ILE A 130 10.91 -10.87 13.76
N ILE A 131 10.59 -9.58 13.79
CA ILE A 131 9.23 -9.10 13.75
C ILE A 131 8.99 -8.26 12.49
N THR A 132 8.78 -8.98 11.38
CA THR A 132 8.59 -8.39 10.05
C THR A 132 7.14 -7.98 9.75
N ASN A 133 6.29 -7.91 10.78
CA ASN A 133 4.88 -7.53 10.64
C ASN A 133 4.29 -7.02 11.98
N LEU A 134 4.91 -6.00 12.56
CA LEU A 134 4.48 -5.40 13.82
C LEU A 134 3.42 -4.31 13.64
N ASN A 135 2.55 -4.22 14.66
CA ASN A 135 2.00 -2.94 15.05
C ASN A 135 3.05 -2.24 15.91
N VAL A 136 3.44 -1.02 15.53
CA VAL A 136 4.37 -0.20 16.31
C VAL A 136 3.64 1.03 16.82
N ILE A 137 3.71 1.29 18.12
CA ILE A 137 3.19 2.52 18.72
C ILE A 137 4.36 3.38 19.18
N VAL A 138 4.46 4.61 18.69
CA VAL A 138 5.42 5.59 19.18
C VAL A 138 4.69 6.67 19.95
N MET A 139 4.94 6.74 21.24
CA MET A 139 4.42 7.77 22.13
C MET A 139 5.43 8.92 22.22
N ILE A 140 4.99 10.14 21.94
CA ILE A 140 5.82 11.35 22.03
C ILE A 140 5.25 12.26 23.12
N LYS A 141 6.01 12.50 24.18
CA LYS A 141 5.68 13.46 25.23
C LYS A 141 6.67 14.62 25.15
N ALA A 142 6.19 15.80 24.76
CA ALA A 142 7.02 16.97 24.56
C ALA A 142 6.55 18.14 25.45
N PRO A 143 7.47 18.99 25.95
CA PRO A 143 7.08 20.18 26.67
C PRO A 143 6.41 21.18 25.73
N LYS A 144 5.50 21.99 26.28
CA LYS A 144 4.84 23.09 25.54
C LYS A 144 5.85 24.08 24.94
N HIS A 145 6.91 24.36 25.70
CA HIS A 145 8.00 25.22 25.28
C HIS A 145 9.31 24.46 25.43
N HIS A 146 10.08 24.39 24.35
CA HIS A 146 11.44 23.89 24.40
C HIS A 146 12.33 24.95 25.04
N TYR A 147 13.27 24.52 25.88
CA TYR A 147 14.16 25.42 26.61
C TYR A 147 14.92 26.39 25.69
N ASN A 148 15.39 25.89 24.55
CA ASN A 148 15.96 26.70 23.47
C ASN A 148 15.83 25.99 22.11
N VAL A 149 16.14 26.72 21.04
CA VAL A 149 16.11 26.22 19.65
C VAL A 149 17.05 25.03 19.44
N ALA A 150 18.24 25.04 20.05
CA ALA A 150 19.20 23.94 19.92
C ALA A 150 18.67 22.63 20.52
N THR A 151 18.01 22.69 21.68
CA THR A 151 17.34 21.55 22.33
C THR A 151 16.20 21.03 21.46
N TYR A 152 15.38 21.92 20.89
CA TYR A 152 14.34 21.52 19.94
C TYR A 152 14.93 20.79 18.73
N ASN A 153 15.91 21.39 18.06
CA ASN A 153 16.55 20.83 16.87
C ASN A 153 17.22 19.48 17.16
N SER A 154 17.85 19.32 18.32
CA SER A 154 18.41 18.04 18.75
C SER A 154 17.33 16.95 18.87
N ARG A 155 16.15 17.29 19.42
CA ARG A 155 15.01 16.36 19.51
C ARG A 155 14.42 16.04 18.14
N ALA A 156 14.30 17.05 17.26
CA ALA A 156 13.85 16.85 15.89
C ALA A 156 14.78 15.93 15.10
N ARG A 157 16.10 16.09 15.22
CA ARG A 157 17.10 15.15 14.65
C ARG A 157 16.94 13.74 15.20
N ASN A 158 16.73 13.59 16.51
CA ASN A 158 16.51 12.30 17.13
C ASN A 158 15.27 11.60 16.59
N ILE A 159 14.16 12.33 16.41
CA ILE A 159 12.96 11.80 15.75
C ILE A 159 13.25 11.43 14.30
N THR A 160 13.97 12.27 13.55
CA THR A 160 14.34 12.00 12.16
C THR A 160 15.10 10.67 12.04
N LYS A 161 16.14 10.48 12.85
CA LYS A 161 16.91 9.22 12.91
C LYS A 161 16.04 8.02 13.26
N LEU A 162 15.09 8.17 14.20
CA LEU A 162 14.14 7.10 14.51
C LEU A 162 13.29 6.76 13.30
N ILE A 163 12.74 7.77 12.62
CA ILE A 163 11.91 7.56 11.42
C ILE A 163 12.73 6.88 10.31
N ASP A 164 13.99 7.25 10.12
CA ASP A 164 14.90 6.60 9.18
C ASP A 164 15.10 5.11 9.52
N VAL A 165 15.39 4.79 10.79
CA VAL A 165 15.46 3.39 11.25
C VAL A 165 14.14 2.65 10.99
N MET A 166 13.00 3.29 11.24
CA MET A 166 11.68 2.68 11.05
C MET A 166 11.33 2.48 9.57
N ASN A 167 11.88 3.28 8.66
CA ASN A 167 11.71 3.14 7.22
C ASN A 167 12.39 1.89 6.66
N ASP A 168 13.42 1.38 7.35
CA ASP A 168 14.09 0.13 7.00
C ASP A 168 13.32 -1.12 7.49
N PHE A 169 12.27 -0.92 8.29
CA PHE A 169 11.51 -2.02 8.88
C PHE A 169 10.35 -2.45 8.00
N ARG A 170 10.09 -3.75 7.99
CA ARG A 170 8.83 -4.30 7.47
C ARG A 170 7.73 -4.13 8.51
N ILE A 171 7.17 -2.92 8.58
CA ILE A 171 6.10 -2.58 9.54
C ILE A 171 4.73 -2.85 8.90
N TYR A 172 3.84 -3.53 9.63
CA TYR A 172 2.46 -3.72 9.18
C TYR A 172 1.69 -2.41 9.25
N GLN A 173 1.75 -1.79 10.43
CA GLN A 173 1.09 -0.55 10.74
C GLN A 173 1.88 0.17 11.84
N MET A 174 2.05 1.47 11.70
CA MET A 174 2.63 2.33 12.72
C MET A 174 1.61 3.34 13.21
N GLU A 175 1.50 3.52 14.52
CA GLU A 175 0.72 4.58 15.12
C GLU A 175 1.65 5.50 15.91
N LEU A 176 1.65 6.78 15.57
CA LEU A 176 2.32 7.81 16.35
C LEU A 176 1.27 8.54 17.18
N ILE A 177 1.52 8.65 18.49
CA ILE A 177 0.63 9.27 19.45
C ILE A 177 1.41 10.35 20.19
N ALA A 178 1.02 11.60 20.02
CA ALA A 178 1.56 12.71 20.80
C ALA A 178 0.72 12.97 22.05
N SER A 179 1.37 13.24 23.18
CA SER A 179 0.71 13.64 24.43
C SER A 179 0.70 15.15 24.56
N LEU A 180 -0.48 15.74 24.71
CA LEU A 180 -0.71 17.18 24.82
C LEU A 180 -1.32 17.50 26.18
N ASP A 181 -0.99 18.66 26.74
CA ASP A 181 -1.64 19.10 27.97
C ASP A 181 -3.05 19.64 27.68
N SER A 182 -3.29 20.12 26.46
CA SER A 182 -4.57 20.67 26.02
C SER A 182 -4.66 20.67 24.49
N HIS A 183 -5.88 20.68 23.94
CA HIS A 183 -6.14 20.87 22.51
C HIS A 183 -5.45 22.11 21.93
N LYS A 184 -5.32 23.19 22.72
CA LYS A 184 -4.72 24.45 22.25
C LYS A 184 -3.19 24.40 22.11
N HIS A 185 -2.53 23.35 22.60
CA HIS A 185 -1.07 23.27 22.64
C HIS A 185 -0.49 22.54 21.42
N PHE A 186 -0.72 23.11 20.23
CA PHE A 186 -0.17 22.57 18.98
C PHE A 186 1.36 22.40 19.02
N GLU A 187 2.08 23.25 19.75
CA GLU A 187 3.54 23.18 19.85
C GLU A 187 4.05 21.81 20.32
N GLN A 188 3.31 21.12 21.20
CA GLN A 188 3.67 19.77 21.66
C GLN A 188 3.55 18.70 20.55
N LEU A 189 2.83 18.98 19.46
CA LEU A 189 2.72 18.11 18.30
C LEU A 189 3.88 18.24 17.31
N LYS A 190 4.68 19.31 17.39
CA LYS A 190 5.67 19.62 16.35
C LYS A 190 6.67 18.49 16.14
N LEU A 191 7.13 17.84 17.21
CA LEU A 191 8.02 16.69 17.09
C LEU A 191 7.39 15.50 16.36
N ALA A 192 6.06 15.35 16.42
CA ALA A 192 5.35 14.31 15.68
C ALA A 192 5.26 14.59 14.17
N ALA A 193 5.62 15.80 13.71
CA ALA A 193 5.74 16.10 12.28
C ALA A 193 6.83 15.25 11.60
N GLY A 194 7.78 14.68 12.34
CA GLY A 194 8.74 13.72 11.79
C GLY A 194 8.06 12.50 11.12
N ALA A 195 6.82 12.15 11.49
CA ALA A 195 6.07 11.06 10.88
C ALA A 195 5.89 11.20 9.36
N TYR A 196 5.90 12.44 8.84
CA TYR A 196 5.79 12.68 7.40
C TYR A 196 7.03 12.24 6.61
N GLY A 197 8.14 11.94 7.29
CA GLY A 197 9.31 11.28 6.70
C GLY A 197 9.17 9.77 6.52
N LEU A 198 8.06 9.15 6.97
CA LEU A 198 7.83 7.72 6.76
C LEU A 198 7.57 7.43 5.27
N ASN A 199 8.29 6.45 4.72
CA ASN A 199 8.23 6.06 3.31
C ASN A 199 7.14 5.02 2.99
N PHE A 200 6.42 4.53 4.01
CA PHE A 200 5.32 3.59 3.86
C PHE A 200 3.97 4.24 4.15
N HIS A 201 2.90 3.67 3.62
CA HIS A 201 1.57 4.31 3.62
C HIS A 201 0.71 3.90 4.83
N LYS A 202 1.11 2.87 5.58
CA LYS A 202 0.34 2.31 6.68
C LYS A 202 0.77 2.91 8.02
N TRP A 203 0.57 4.21 8.18
CA TRP A 203 0.74 4.86 9.47
C TRP A 203 -0.39 5.84 9.78
N THR A 204 -0.57 6.10 11.08
CA THR A 204 -1.55 7.05 11.60
C THR A 204 -0.90 7.97 12.62
N LEU A 205 -1.31 9.23 12.64
CA LEU A 205 -0.92 10.19 13.66
C LEU A 205 -2.13 10.58 14.50
N ALA A 206 -2.02 10.45 15.81
CA ALA A 206 -3.04 10.84 16.77
C ALA A 206 -2.44 11.65 17.91
N TYR A 207 -3.31 12.25 18.71
CA TYR A 207 -2.91 12.85 19.98
C TYR A 207 -3.86 12.46 21.11
N LYS A 208 -3.36 12.52 22.34
CA LYS A 208 -4.10 12.28 23.57
C LYS A 208 -3.82 13.38 24.58
N ILE A 209 -4.76 13.58 25.51
CA ILE A 209 -4.62 14.49 26.64
C ILE A 209 -4.64 13.64 27.91
N PRO A 210 -3.59 13.69 28.76
CA PRO A 210 -3.58 12.94 30.01
C PRO A 210 -4.83 13.19 30.86
N GLY A 211 -5.38 12.12 31.43
CA GLY A 211 -6.62 12.18 32.22
C GLY A 211 -7.91 12.14 31.39
N ILE A 212 -7.83 12.18 30.06
CA ILE A 212 -8.99 11.98 29.17
C ILE A 212 -8.81 10.69 28.39
N ASP A 213 -9.76 9.76 28.53
CA ASP A 213 -9.77 8.49 27.80
C ASP A 213 -10.30 8.68 26.37
N THR A 214 -9.67 9.57 25.62
CA THR A 214 -10.01 9.82 24.23
C THR A 214 -8.73 10.06 23.44
N LYS A 215 -8.66 9.39 22.28
CA LYS A 215 -7.61 9.53 21.30
C LYS A 215 -8.17 10.26 20.08
N TRP A 216 -7.56 11.38 19.71
CA TRP A 216 -7.99 12.17 18.55
C TRP A 216 -7.06 11.91 17.37
N GLN A 217 -7.62 11.33 16.31
CA GLN A 217 -6.90 11.10 15.08
C GLN A 217 -6.66 12.42 14.33
N VAL A 218 -5.42 12.69 13.93
CA VAL A 218 -5.09 13.77 12.98
C VAL A 218 -5.53 13.29 11.59
N ARG A 219 -6.65 13.83 11.10
CA ARG A 219 -7.22 13.45 9.80
C ARG A 219 -6.48 14.13 8.65
N ILE A 220 -6.33 13.41 7.54
CA ILE A 220 -5.82 13.95 6.28
C ILE A 220 -6.65 15.17 5.87
N GLY A 221 -6.00 16.28 5.53
CA GLY A 221 -6.67 17.52 5.14
C GLY A 221 -7.26 18.34 6.29
N SER A 222 -7.06 17.94 7.55
CA SER A 222 -7.41 18.78 8.70
C SER A 222 -6.46 19.98 8.85
N SER A 223 -6.86 20.99 9.64
CA SER A 223 -5.98 22.13 9.95
C SER A 223 -4.69 21.69 10.66
N TYR A 224 -4.79 20.71 11.57
CA TYR A 224 -3.63 20.14 12.26
C TYR A 224 -2.68 19.44 11.30
N GLU A 225 -3.20 18.62 10.40
CA GLU A 225 -2.42 17.92 9.39
C GLU A 225 -1.64 18.90 8.49
N ARG A 226 -2.32 19.92 7.96
CA ARG A 226 -1.67 20.95 7.12
C ARG A 226 -0.56 21.69 7.87
N ARG A 227 -0.82 22.06 9.13
CA ARG A 227 0.19 22.74 9.96
C ARG A 227 1.38 21.84 10.23
N LEU A 228 1.16 20.57 10.57
CA LEU A 228 2.24 19.62 10.82
C LEU A 228 3.06 19.32 9.57
N ARG A 229 2.42 19.22 8.40
CA ARG A 229 3.13 19.12 7.12
C ARG A 229 4.00 20.35 6.86
N GLY A 230 3.50 21.55 7.19
CA GLY A 230 4.29 22.78 7.15
C GLY A 230 5.51 22.73 8.07
N VAL A 231 5.34 22.25 9.31
CA VAL A 231 6.44 22.04 10.25
C VAL A 231 7.45 21.05 9.72
N TYR A 232 7.01 19.90 9.17
CA TYR A 232 7.92 18.92 8.57
C TYR A 232 8.76 19.54 7.44
N ASN A 233 8.12 20.26 6.51
CA ASN A 233 8.82 20.88 5.39
C ASN A 233 9.83 21.94 5.84
N ALA A 234 9.49 22.73 6.86
CA ALA A 234 10.34 23.82 7.33
C ALA A 234 11.46 23.36 8.29
N GLU A 235 11.22 22.31 9.08
CA GLU A 235 12.05 22.01 10.25
C GLU A 235 12.65 20.61 10.25
N PHE A 236 12.16 19.67 9.44
CA PHE A 236 12.65 18.28 9.41
C PHE A 236 13.42 17.94 8.13
N ILE A 237 13.02 18.45 6.97
CA ILE A 237 13.76 18.21 5.71
C ILE A 237 15.23 18.67 5.81
N THR A 238 15.49 19.71 6.60
CA THR A 238 16.84 20.25 6.83
C THR A 238 17.63 19.53 7.92
N GLN A 239 17.11 18.45 8.51
CA GLN A 239 17.74 17.72 9.62
C GLN A 239 18.56 16.50 9.18
N HIS A 240 18.61 16.23 7.87
CA HIS A 240 19.45 15.20 7.25
C HIS A 240 20.92 15.64 7.15
#